data_AF-A0AAW4HFV3-F1
#
_entry.id   AF-A0AAW4HFV3-F1
#
_cell.length_a   1.000
_cell.length_b   1.000
_cell.length_c   1.000
_cell.angle_alpha   90.00
_cell.angle_beta   90.00
_cell.angle_gamma   90.00
#
_symmetry.space_group_name_H-M   'P 1'
#
loop_
_entity.id
_entity.type
_entity.pdbx_description
1 polymer ?
#
loop_
_entity_poly.entity_id
_entity_poly.type
_entity_poly.pdbx_seq_one_letter_code
_entity_poly.pdbx_strand_id
1 'polypeptide(L)'
;MMESQQRFLHWILHSPSLFELKPPFAQLQLLDASVPSTLPPYQGNKRLGFLYQHLCSTLFQNTKTIDLVEEELQLKDHQRTLGAIDFMLRNTADSNYQHWEVAIKFYLLHDGLWYGPNAKDRLDKKLNHMLNHQLKMSSNEAFLASHPQYRNCSEHLLMQGRLYINPFLDQVIPQKCLGYSLNAQVIKGYWCFAHQWSQIPEPLYALEKHHWAVGTSEFDTPVQEPQDRFVHAQSKSGQFWFIVPDNWPHNGM
;
A
#
# COMPACT_ATOMS: atom_id res chain seq x y z
N MET A 1 -6.93 19.75 -0.13
CA MET A 1 -6.14 18.90 0.81
C MET A 1 -7.02 18.17 1.82
N MET A 2 -7.86 18.84 2.63
CA MET A 2 -8.73 18.16 3.61
C MET A 2 -9.69 17.14 2.97
N GLU A 3 -10.34 17.49 1.86
CA GLU A 3 -11.21 16.57 1.10
C GLU A 3 -10.44 15.34 0.55
N SER A 4 -9.18 15.54 0.16
CA SER A 4 -8.32 14.46 -0.37
C SER A 4 -7.94 13.45 0.72
N GLN A 5 -7.64 13.91 1.95
CA GLN A 5 -7.37 13.02 3.09
C GLN A 5 -8.61 12.23 3.52
N GLN A 6 -9.80 12.86 3.53
CA GLN A 6 -11.06 12.16 3.85
C GLN A 6 -11.39 11.10 2.80
N ARG A 7 -11.27 11.43 1.51
CA ARG A 7 -11.40 10.44 0.43
C ARG A 7 -10.42 9.29 0.61
N PHE A 8 -9.20 9.58 1.06
CA PHE A 8 -8.19 8.56 1.28
C PHE A 8 -8.53 7.68 2.50
N LEU A 9 -9.00 8.22 3.61
CA LEU A 9 -9.51 7.42 4.73
C LEU A 9 -10.66 6.49 4.31
N HIS A 10 -11.63 7.01 3.56
CA HIS A 10 -12.68 6.19 2.97
C HIS A 10 -12.10 5.08 2.09
N TRP A 11 -11.12 5.41 1.24
CA TRP A 11 -10.45 4.41 0.42
C TRP A 11 -9.74 3.35 1.26
N ILE A 12 -9.03 3.71 2.34
CA ILE A 12 -8.34 2.75 3.22
C ILE A 12 -9.35 1.80 3.89
N LEU A 13 -10.50 2.31 4.36
CA LEU A 13 -11.52 1.48 4.99
C LEU A 13 -12.16 0.45 4.07
N HIS A 14 -12.38 0.82 2.80
CA HIS A 14 -13.19 0.02 1.87
C HIS A 14 -12.39 -0.70 0.80
N SER A 15 -11.10 -0.37 0.64
CA SER A 15 -10.27 -1.03 -0.36
C SER A 15 -9.83 -2.40 0.15
N PRO A 16 -9.98 -3.45 -0.66
CA PRO A 16 -9.46 -4.75 -0.27
C PRO A 16 -7.93 -4.75 -0.19
N SER A 17 -7.39 -5.70 0.58
CA SER A 17 -5.97 -6.02 0.50
C SER A 17 -5.61 -6.54 -0.90
N LEU A 18 -4.33 -6.38 -1.29
CA LEU A 18 -3.76 -7.00 -2.50
C LEU A 18 -3.87 -8.53 -2.49
N PHE A 19 -4.04 -9.13 -1.31
CA PHE A 19 -4.18 -10.57 -1.13
C PHE A 19 -5.58 -10.92 -0.62
N GLU A 20 -6.01 -12.16 -0.87
CA GLU A 20 -7.21 -12.71 -0.21
C GLU A 20 -7.04 -12.70 1.31
N LEU A 21 -8.15 -12.49 2.03
CA LEU A 21 -8.16 -12.37 3.49
C LEU A 21 -7.97 -13.73 4.17
N LYS A 22 -6.72 -14.14 4.24
CA LYS A 22 -6.24 -15.28 5.02
C LYS A 22 -5.09 -14.80 5.88
N PRO A 23 -4.98 -15.22 7.15
CA PRO A 23 -3.88 -14.80 8.00
C PRO A 23 -2.51 -14.94 7.30
N PRO A 24 -1.62 -13.92 7.41
CA PRO A 24 -1.75 -12.73 8.25
C PRO A 24 -2.46 -11.54 7.56
N PHE A 25 -3.01 -11.69 6.35
CA PHE A 25 -3.61 -10.55 5.64
C PHE A 25 -4.90 -10.08 6.30
N ALA A 26 -4.95 -8.77 6.57
CA ALA A 26 -6.03 -8.13 7.30
C ALA A 26 -6.70 -7.01 6.47
N GLN A 27 -7.86 -6.57 6.94
CA GLN A 27 -8.61 -5.44 6.39
C GLN A 27 -9.24 -4.62 7.51
N LEU A 28 -9.36 -3.31 7.31
CA LEU A 28 -9.89 -2.41 8.34
C LEU A 28 -11.41 -2.38 8.43
N GLN A 29 -12.13 -2.83 7.39
CA GLN A 29 -13.61 -2.82 7.39
C GLN A 29 -14.22 -3.59 8.58
N LEU A 30 -13.48 -4.56 9.12
CA LEU A 30 -13.91 -5.38 10.26
C LEU A 30 -13.80 -4.66 11.62
N LEU A 31 -13.21 -3.47 11.67
CA LEU A 31 -12.89 -2.79 12.92
C LEU A 31 -13.95 -1.77 13.36
N ASP A 32 -15.10 -1.63 12.69
CA ASP A 32 -16.12 -0.61 12.99
C ASP A 32 -15.55 0.82 13.12
N ALA A 33 -14.48 1.12 12.37
CA ALA A 33 -13.84 2.42 12.38
C ALA A 33 -14.70 3.45 11.63
N SER A 34 -14.77 4.67 12.16
CA SER A 34 -15.46 5.79 11.50
C SER A 34 -14.47 6.80 10.94
N VAL A 35 -14.80 7.41 9.80
CA VAL A 35 -13.99 8.49 9.21
C VAL A 35 -14.28 9.78 9.99
N PRO A 36 -13.26 10.45 10.56
CA PRO A 36 -13.46 11.72 11.25
C PRO A 36 -14.04 12.80 10.32
N SER A 37 -14.98 13.59 10.84
CA SER A 37 -15.63 14.68 10.09
C SER A 37 -14.67 15.83 9.76
N THR A 38 -13.61 16.01 10.55
CA THR A 38 -12.56 16.99 10.31
C THR A 38 -11.20 16.39 10.64
N LEU A 39 -10.19 16.74 9.84
CA LEU A 39 -8.81 16.32 10.04
C LEU A 39 -7.86 17.48 9.79
N PRO A 40 -6.86 17.68 10.67
CA PRO A 40 -5.79 18.62 10.36
C PRO A 40 -5.03 18.15 9.11
N PRO A 41 -4.54 19.09 8.28
CA PRO A 41 -3.72 18.74 7.13
C PRO A 41 -2.45 18.03 7.59
N TYR A 42 -2.11 16.90 6.96
CA TYR A 42 -0.89 16.16 7.26
C TYR A 42 0.36 16.98 6.90
N GLN A 43 1.22 17.23 7.88
CA GLN A 43 2.44 18.03 7.76
C GLN A 43 3.73 17.20 7.74
N GLY A 44 3.63 15.86 7.72
CA GLY A 44 4.77 14.97 7.82
C GLY A 44 5.48 14.69 6.48
N ASN A 45 6.18 13.56 6.42
CA ASN A 45 6.94 13.16 5.23
C ASN A 45 6.02 12.97 4.00
N LYS A 46 6.34 13.64 2.90
CA LYS A 46 5.56 13.62 1.63
C LYS A 46 5.53 12.26 0.92
N ARG A 47 6.33 11.28 1.37
CA ARG A 47 6.28 9.92 0.83
C ARG A 47 4.93 9.28 1.20
N LEU A 48 4.26 8.72 0.19
CA LEU A 48 2.92 8.14 0.30
C LEU A 48 2.80 7.11 1.44
N GLY A 49 3.84 6.31 1.72
CA GLY A 49 3.83 5.35 2.82
C GLY A 49 3.61 5.99 4.19
N PHE A 50 4.24 7.14 4.47
CA PHE A 50 4.08 7.83 5.75
C PHE A 50 2.70 8.47 5.89
N LEU A 51 2.18 9.07 4.81
CA LEU A 51 0.82 9.56 4.78
C LEU A 51 -0.17 8.41 5.03
N TYR A 52 0.02 7.27 4.36
CA TYR A 52 -0.84 6.10 4.52
C TYR A 52 -0.82 5.54 5.95
N GLN A 53 0.35 5.41 6.56
CA GLN A 53 0.49 4.99 7.96
C GLN A 53 -0.19 5.98 8.91
N HIS A 54 0.01 7.29 8.73
CA HIS A 54 -0.68 8.31 9.51
C HIS A 54 -2.22 8.25 9.37
N LEU A 55 -2.73 7.93 8.18
CA LEU A 55 -4.16 7.75 7.98
C LEU A 55 -4.67 6.43 8.59
N CYS A 56 -3.87 5.36 8.60
CA CYS A 56 -4.20 4.13 9.32
C CYS A 56 -4.26 4.38 10.84
N SER A 57 -3.27 5.09 11.40
CA SER A 57 -3.27 5.59 12.79
C SER A 57 -4.57 6.30 13.14
N THR A 58 -4.97 7.26 12.29
CA THR A 58 -6.23 8.00 12.45
C THR A 58 -7.42 7.05 12.52
N LEU A 59 -7.51 6.04 11.65
CA LEU A 59 -8.62 5.08 11.67
C LEU A 59 -8.59 4.20 12.92
N PHE A 60 -7.41 3.75 13.35
CA PHE A 60 -7.24 2.95 14.56
C PHE A 60 -7.60 3.73 15.84
N GLN A 61 -7.41 5.05 15.86
CA GLN A 61 -7.86 5.91 16.95
C GLN A 61 -9.38 6.15 16.95
N ASN A 62 -10.06 5.88 15.83
CA ASN A 62 -11.49 6.17 15.62
C ASN A 62 -12.36 4.91 15.53
N THR A 63 -12.02 3.90 16.33
CA THR A 63 -12.77 2.65 16.50
C THR A 63 -13.01 2.32 17.97
N LYS A 64 -14.01 1.49 18.25
CA LYS A 64 -14.35 0.98 19.60
C LYS A 64 -13.86 -0.45 19.86
N THR A 65 -13.39 -1.14 18.82
CA THR A 65 -13.07 -2.59 18.89
C THR A 65 -11.60 -2.86 19.21
N ILE A 66 -10.76 -1.84 19.04
CA ILE A 66 -9.32 -1.90 19.33
C ILE A 66 -8.86 -0.60 20.00
N ASP A 67 -7.87 -0.73 20.87
CA ASP A 67 -7.07 0.37 21.38
C ASP A 67 -5.76 0.44 20.60
N LEU A 68 -5.39 1.62 20.11
CA LEU A 68 -4.04 1.90 19.63
C LEU A 68 -3.12 2.08 20.84
N VAL A 69 -2.13 1.19 20.99
CA VAL A 69 -1.23 1.17 22.16
C VAL A 69 0.10 1.85 21.87
N GLU A 70 0.75 1.48 20.77
CA GLU A 70 2.03 2.05 20.33
C GLU A 70 2.07 2.23 18.81
N GLU A 71 2.85 3.21 18.35
CA GLU A 71 3.15 3.47 16.94
C GLU A 71 4.65 3.62 16.73
N GLU A 72 5.16 3.17 15.58
CA GLU A 72 6.58 3.29 15.20
C GLU A 72 7.54 2.75 16.29
N LEU A 73 7.16 1.66 16.95
CA LEU A 73 7.89 1.09 18.07
C LEU A 73 9.22 0.52 17.61
N GLN A 74 10.31 1.23 17.88
CA GLN A 74 11.66 0.88 17.42
C GLN A 74 12.19 -0.38 18.12
N LEU A 75 12.63 -1.35 17.33
CA LEU A 75 13.43 -2.47 17.80
C LEU A 75 14.91 -2.12 17.70
N LYS A 76 15.58 -2.07 18.85
CA LYS A 76 17.03 -1.89 18.95
C LYS A 76 17.66 -3.16 19.51
N ASP A 77 18.70 -3.63 18.84
CA ASP A 77 19.60 -4.65 19.36
C ASP A 77 20.96 -3.99 19.62
N HIS A 78 21.28 -3.80 20.89
CA HIS A 78 22.39 -2.97 21.35
C HIS A 78 22.37 -1.56 20.72
N GLN A 79 23.37 -1.22 19.89
CA GLN A 79 23.46 0.07 19.19
C GLN A 79 22.83 0.06 17.78
N ARG A 80 22.29 -1.08 17.32
CA ARG A 80 21.74 -1.24 15.98
C ARG A 80 20.21 -1.21 16.00
N THR A 81 19.61 -0.29 15.27
CA THR A 81 18.17 -0.36 14.96
C THR A 81 17.93 -1.50 13.97
N LEU A 82 17.16 -2.51 14.39
CA LEU A 82 16.78 -3.64 13.54
C LEU A 82 15.55 -3.32 12.67
N GLY A 83 14.70 -2.41 13.15
CA GLY A 83 13.49 -1.98 12.46
C GLY A 83 12.57 -1.21 13.40
N ALA A 84 11.34 -1.00 12.95
CA ALA A 84 10.26 -0.46 13.77
C ALA A 84 8.97 -1.19 13.42
N ILE A 85 8.19 -1.55 14.44
CA ILE A 85 6.84 -2.06 14.28
C ILE A 85 5.93 -0.88 13.98
N ASP A 86 5.10 -0.97 12.94
CA ASP A 86 4.21 0.13 12.57
C ASP A 86 3.19 0.41 13.69
N PHE A 87 2.48 -0.62 14.16
CA PHE A 87 1.45 -0.49 15.20
C PHE A 87 1.39 -1.69 16.15
N MET A 88 1.25 -1.40 17.45
CA MET A 88 0.74 -2.34 18.44
C MET A 88 -0.66 -1.95 18.85
N LEU A 89 -1.62 -2.85 18.61
CA LEU A 89 -3.03 -2.66 18.95
C LEU A 89 -3.44 -3.64 20.05
N ARG A 90 -4.54 -3.35 20.75
CA ARG A 90 -5.14 -4.26 21.74
C ARG A 90 -6.63 -4.41 21.44
N ASN A 91 -7.10 -5.63 21.26
CA ASN A 91 -8.54 -5.89 21.08
C ASN A 91 -9.28 -5.63 22.40
N THR A 92 -10.34 -4.83 22.37
CA THR A 92 -11.08 -4.42 23.57
C THR A 92 -11.94 -5.55 24.16
N ALA A 93 -12.30 -6.55 23.35
CA ALA A 93 -13.18 -7.64 23.78
C ALA A 93 -12.45 -8.71 24.61
N ASP A 94 -11.20 -9.03 24.26
CA ASP A 94 -10.41 -10.11 24.88
C ASP A 94 -9.06 -9.65 25.45
N SER A 95 -8.74 -8.35 25.32
CA SER A 95 -7.46 -7.74 25.73
C SER A 95 -6.21 -8.29 25.04
N ASN A 96 -6.36 -9.05 23.95
CA ASN A 96 -5.22 -9.60 23.23
C ASN A 96 -4.51 -8.54 22.38
N TYR A 97 -3.18 -8.61 22.37
CA TYR A 97 -2.35 -7.72 21.55
C TYR A 97 -2.27 -8.18 20.10
N GLN A 98 -2.16 -7.22 19.20
CA GLN A 98 -2.02 -7.40 17.77
C GLN A 98 -0.85 -6.55 17.26
N HIS A 99 0.06 -7.18 16.55
CA HIS A 99 1.12 -6.52 15.80
C HIS A 99 0.63 -6.30 14.38
N TRP A 100 0.52 -5.04 13.97
CA TRP A 100 0.10 -4.65 12.64
C TRP A 100 1.23 -4.00 11.86
N GLU A 101 1.39 -4.44 10.62
CA GLU A 101 2.22 -3.80 9.62
C GLU A 101 1.33 -3.33 8.46
N VAL A 102 1.60 -2.13 7.93
CA VAL A 102 0.77 -1.52 6.89
C VAL A 102 1.61 -1.14 5.67
N ALA A 103 1.09 -1.40 4.47
CA ALA A 103 1.78 -1.05 3.23
C ALA A 103 0.81 -0.71 2.11
N ILE A 104 0.99 0.47 1.51
CA ILE A 104 0.35 0.82 0.24
C ILE A 104 1.33 0.64 -0.93
N LYS A 105 0.94 -0.11 -1.96
CA LYS A 105 1.81 -0.46 -3.09
C LYS A 105 1.09 -0.51 -4.44
N PHE A 106 1.81 -0.16 -5.50
CA PHE A 106 1.31 -0.12 -6.87
C PHE A 106 2.26 -0.95 -7.74
N TYR A 107 1.75 -2.03 -8.32
CA TYR A 107 2.57 -2.96 -9.08
C TYR A 107 2.04 -3.18 -10.50
N LEU A 108 2.96 -3.21 -11.46
CA LEU A 108 2.78 -3.42 -12.88
C LEU A 108 3.17 -4.86 -13.23
N LEU A 109 2.25 -5.61 -13.85
CA LEU A 109 2.53 -6.97 -14.31
C LEU A 109 3.40 -6.94 -15.56
N HIS A 110 4.58 -7.56 -15.48
CA HIS A 110 5.46 -7.78 -16.62
C HIS A 110 6.22 -9.10 -16.43
N ASP A 111 6.24 -9.94 -17.46
CA ASP A 111 6.90 -11.26 -17.47
C ASP A 111 6.54 -12.13 -16.26
N GLY A 112 5.25 -12.16 -15.91
CA GLY A 112 4.71 -12.97 -14.80
C GLY A 112 5.05 -12.44 -13.40
N LEU A 113 5.71 -11.28 -13.30
CA LEU A 113 6.11 -10.65 -12.04
C LEU A 113 5.44 -9.27 -11.87
N TRP A 114 5.26 -8.89 -10.62
CA TRP A 114 4.63 -7.62 -10.23
C TRP A 114 5.70 -6.62 -9.78
N TYR A 115 6.08 -5.71 -10.67
CA TYR A 115 7.11 -4.69 -10.47
C TYR A 115 6.53 -3.37 -10.01
N GLY A 116 7.21 -2.66 -9.12
CA GLY A 116 6.87 -1.27 -8.86
C GLY A 116 7.25 -0.40 -10.05
N PRO A 117 6.71 0.84 -10.14
CA PRO A 117 7.14 1.78 -11.18
C PRO A 117 8.65 2.09 -11.09
N ASN A 118 9.23 1.98 -9.89
CA ASN A 118 10.65 1.75 -9.73
C ASN A 118 10.90 0.24 -9.69
N ALA A 119 11.53 -0.30 -10.74
CA ALA A 119 11.70 -1.74 -10.97
C ALA A 119 12.50 -2.50 -9.88
N LYS A 120 13.21 -1.79 -8.99
CA LYS A 120 13.83 -2.42 -7.81
C LYS A 120 12.79 -2.91 -6.80
N ASP A 121 11.62 -2.27 -6.74
CA ASP A 121 10.48 -2.69 -5.94
C ASP A 121 9.73 -3.82 -6.67
N ARG A 122 9.43 -4.91 -5.96
CA ARG A 122 8.74 -6.07 -6.50
C ARG A 122 7.84 -6.67 -5.43
N LEU A 123 6.64 -7.09 -5.81
CA LEU A 123 5.63 -7.61 -4.88
C LEU A 123 6.13 -8.82 -4.11
N ASP A 124 6.80 -9.77 -4.77
CA ASP A 124 7.31 -10.98 -4.12
C ASP A 124 8.42 -10.66 -3.11
N LYS A 125 9.36 -9.77 -3.47
CA LYS A 125 10.40 -9.31 -2.55
C LYS A 125 9.81 -8.56 -1.34
N LYS A 126 8.87 -7.65 -1.59
CA LYS A 126 8.20 -6.89 -0.53
C LYS A 126 7.40 -7.82 0.37
N LEU A 127 6.61 -8.75 -0.20
CA LEU A 127 5.83 -9.70 0.57
C LEU A 127 6.73 -10.59 1.44
N ASN A 128 7.80 -11.16 0.88
CA ASN A 128 8.76 -11.95 1.62
C ASN A 128 9.35 -11.16 2.82
N HIS A 129 9.73 -9.90 2.60
CA HIS A 129 10.22 -9.04 3.67
C HIS A 129 9.17 -8.78 4.75
N MET A 130 7.91 -8.50 4.36
CA MET A 130 6.84 -8.30 5.34
C MET A 130 6.62 -9.55 6.20
N LEU A 131 6.52 -10.72 5.57
CA LEU A 131 6.19 -11.98 6.23
C LEU A 131 7.32 -12.51 7.12
N ASN A 132 8.55 -12.44 6.62
CA ASN A 132 9.69 -13.13 7.25
C ASN A 132 10.60 -12.19 8.05
N HIS A 133 10.43 -10.87 7.94
CA HIS A 133 11.17 -9.89 8.72
C HIS A 133 10.24 -9.02 9.55
N GLN A 134 9.40 -8.19 8.91
CA GLN A 134 8.63 -7.18 9.63
C GLN A 134 7.67 -7.80 10.65
N LEU A 135 6.76 -8.67 10.22
CA LEU A 135 5.80 -9.30 11.13
C LEU A 135 6.47 -10.13 12.24
N LYS A 136 7.72 -10.58 12.02
CA LYS A 136 8.50 -11.36 12.99
C LYS A 136 9.21 -10.50 14.04
N MET A 137 9.17 -9.17 13.92
CA MET A 137 9.81 -8.29 14.91
C MET A 137 9.21 -8.44 16.31
N SER A 138 7.88 -8.62 16.42
CA SER A 138 7.22 -8.76 17.72
C SER A 138 7.51 -10.10 18.43
N SER A 139 7.99 -11.10 17.70
CA SER A 139 8.40 -12.40 18.25
C SER A 139 9.92 -12.52 18.42
N ASN A 140 10.68 -11.47 18.09
CA ASN A 140 12.12 -11.44 18.30
C ASN A 140 12.46 -11.40 19.80
N GLU A 141 13.45 -12.19 20.24
CA GLU A 141 13.83 -12.28 21.65
C GLU A 141 14.30 -10.94 22.26
N ALA A 142 15.04 -10.12 21.51
CA ALA A 142 15.45 -8.79 21.98
C ALA A 142 14.26 -7.85 22.15
N PHE A 143 13.25 -7.97 21.26
CA PHE A 143 12.00 -7.24 21.39
C PHE A 143 11.22 -7.70 22.63
N LEU A 144 11.04 -9.01 22.82
CA LEU A 144 10.30 -9.57 23.95
C LEU A 144 11.00 -9.38 25.30
N ALA A 145 12.33 -9.24 25.32
CA ALA A 145 13.06 -8.89 26.53
C ALA A 145 12.72 -7.48 27.03
N SER A 146 12.45 -6.55 26.11
CA SER A 146 12.07 -5.16 26.44
C SER A 146 10.56 -4.97 26.54
N HIS A 147 9.77 -5.80 25.85
CA HIS A 147 8.31 -5.70 25.79
C HIS A 147 7.63 -7.07 26.03
N PRO A 148 7.81 -7.68 27.21
CA PRO A 148 7.30 -9.03 27.49
C PRO A 148 5.78 -9.15 27.41
N GLN A 149 5.04 -8.04 27.58
CA GLN A 149 3.58 -7.99 27.47
C GLN A 149 3.06 -8.31 26.06
N TYR A 150 3.88 -8.12 25.03
CA TYR A 150 3.50 -8.41 23.63
C TYR A 150 3.77 -9.85 23.22
N ARG A 151 4.18 -10.70 24.16
CA ARG A 151 4.35 -12.14 23.91
C ARG A 151 3.05 -12.73 23.37
N ASN A 152 3.15 -13.53 22.32
CA ASN A 152 2.04 -14.18 21.62
C ASN A 152 1.02 -13.21 20.99
N CYS A 153 1.41 -11.95 20.70
CA CYS A 153 0.54 -11.08 19.91
C CYS A 153 0.29 -11.69 18.52
N SER A 154 -0.90 -11.47 17.98
CA SER A 154 -1.24 -11.91 16.63
C SER A 154 -0.62 -10.99 15.58
N GLU A 155 -0.20 -11.54 14.44
CA GLU A 155 0.42 -10.80 13.34
C GLU A 155 -0.62 -10.47 12.26
N HIS A 156 -0.70 -9.19 11.87
CA HIS A 156 -1.65 -8.69 10.89
C HIS A 156 -0.95 -7.81 9.86
N LEU A 157 -1.25 -8.03 8.58
CA LEU A 157 -0.67 -7.30 7.47
C LEU A 157 -1.77 -6.65 6.64
N LEU A 158 -1.86 -5.32 6.72
CA LEU A 158 -2.70 -4.53 5.83
C LEU A 158 -1.86 -4.10 4.62
N MET A 159 -1.92 -4.89 3.55
CA MET A 159 -1.23 -4.56 2.30
C MET A 159 -2.25 -4.16 1.23
N GLN A 160 -2.40 -2.87 0.96
CA GLN A 160 -3.37 -2.31 0.01
C GLN A 160 -2.70 -1.67 -1.21
N GLY A 161 -3.52 -1.32 -2.20
CA GLY A 161 -3.08 -0.54 -3.36
C GLY A 161 -3.76 -0.99 -4.65
N ARG A 162 -3.01 -1.05 -5.74
CA ARG A 162 -3.56 -1.40 -7.05
C ARG A 162 -2.57 -2.20 -7.90
N LEU A 163 -3.09 -3.19 -8.60
CA LEU A 163 -2.38 -3.99 -9.59
C LEU A 163 -2.74 -3.50 -10.99
N TYR A 164 -1.72 -3.37 -11.84
CA TYR A 164 -1.81 -2.81 -13.18
C TYR A 164 -1.42 -3.87 -14.20
N ILE A 165 -2.24 -4.05 -15.24
CA ILE A 165 -1.94 -4.94 -16.37
C ILE A 165 -1.73 -4.10 -17.64
N ASN A 166 -0.95 -4.62 -18.58
CA ASN A 166 -0.83 -3.98 -19.88
C ASN A 166 -1.91 -4.48 -20.82
N PRO A 167 -2.89 -3.63 -21.23
CA PRO A 167 -3.99 -4.06 -22.10
C PRO A 167 -3.54 -4.33 -23.54
N PHE A 168 -2.30 -3.99 -23.89
CA PHE A 168 -1.71 -4.17 -25.22
C PHE A 168 -0.77 -5.37 -25.30
N LEU A 169 -0.60 -6.11 -24.18
CA LEU A 169 0.20 -7.34 -24.14
C LEU A 169 -0.70 -8.51 -23.77
N ASP A 170 -0.55 -9.62 -24.50
CA ASP A 170 -1.14 -10.89 -24.11
C ASP A 170 -0.26 -11.55 -23.04
N GLN A 171 -0.70 -11.44 -21.78
CA GLN A 171 0.03 -12.00 -20.65
C GLN A 171 -0.90 -12.68 -19.66
N VAL A 172 -0.47 -13.83 -19.16
CA VAL A 172 -1.19 -14.56 -18.12
C VAL A 172 -1.05 -13.81 -16.80
N ILE A 173 -2.18 -13.41 -16.23
CA ILE A 173 -2.22 -12.76 -14.93
C ILE A 173 -2.01 -13.81 -13.83
N PRO A 174 -0.92 -13.74 -13.05
CA PRO A 174 -0.68 -14.69 -11.97
C PRO A 174 -1.74 -14.51 -10.89
N GLN A 175 -2.31 -15.62 -10.43
CA GLN A 175 -3.32 -15.62 -9.36
C GLN A 175 -2.69 -15.66 -7.96
N LYS A 176 -1.39 -15.94 -7.85
CA LYS A 176 -0.69 -16.11 -6.59
C LYS A 176 0.66 -15.40 -6.60
N CYS A 177 1.12 -15.02 -5.42
CA CYS A 177 2.49 -14.57 -5.17
C CYS A 177 3.01 -15.25 -3.90
N LEU A 178 4.15 -15.93 -4.00
CA LEU A 178 4.72 -16.76 -2.92
C LEU A 178 3.72 -17.74 -2.28
N GLY A 179 2.83 -18.32 -3.08
CA GLY A 179 1.81 -19.27 -2.62
C GLY A 179 0.52 -18.63 -2.08
N TYR A 180 0.51 -17.33 -1.83
CA TYR A 180 -0.67 -16.59 -1.37
C TYR A 180 -1.52 -16.09 -2.55
N SER A 181 -2.84 -16.27 -2.47
CA SER A 181 -3.78 -15.79 -3.50
C SER A 181 -3.84 -14.27 -3.55
N LEU A 182 -3.69 -13.72 -4.75
CA LEU A 182 -3.92 -12.30 -5.01
C LEU A 182 -5.42 -12.02 -5.08
N ASN A 183 -5.82 -10.84 -4.62
CA ASN A 183 -7.20 -10.42 -4.75
C ASN A 183 -7.46 -9.87 -6.17
N ALA A 184 -8.22 -10.60 -6.99
CA ALA A 184 -8.52 -10.16 -8.36
C ALA A 184 -9.21 -8.79 -8.42
N GLN A 185 -9.92 -8.37 -7.36
CA GLN A 185 -10.60 -7.08 -7.29
C GLN A 185 -9.65 -5.88 -7.21
N VAL A 186 -8.35 -6.08 -6.94
CA VAL A 186 -7.36 -4.98 -6.95
C VAL A 186 -6.68 -4.80 -8.30
N ILE A 187 -6.95 -5.68 -9.27
CA ILE A 187 -6.46 -5.60 -10.65
C ILE A 187 -7.38 -4.65 -11.43
N LYS A 188 -7.10 -3.35 -11.32
CA LYS A 188 -7.98 -2.29 -11.81
C LYS A 188 -7.22 -1.17 -12.55
N GLY A 189 -5.91 -1.30 -12.66
CA GLY A 189 -5.07 -0.32 -13.35
C GLY A 189 -4.60 -0.82 -14.71
N TYR A 190 -4.29 0.10 -15.60
CA TYR A 190 -3.57 -0.21 -16.84
C TYR A 190 -2.17 0.36 -16.81
N TRP A 191 -1.22 -0.33 -17.44
CA TRP A 191 0.06 0.26 -17.71
C TRP A 191 0.48 0.02 -19.15
N CYS A 192 1.35 0.87 -19.69
CA CYS A 192 1.94 0.63 -21.00
C CYS A 192 3.34 1.22 -21.11
N PHE A 193 4.07 0.77 -22.12
CA PHE A 193 5.31 1.41 -22.54
C PHE A 193 5.04 2.75 -23.22
N ALA A 194 6.05 3.63 -23.26
CA ALA A 194 5.96 4.92 -23.91
C ALA A 194 5.62 4.78 -25.40
N HIS A 195 6.22 3.83 -26.12
CA HIS A 195 5.89 3.57 -27.52
C HIS A 195 4.43 3.13 -27.76
N GLN A 196 3.70 2.72 -26.71
CA GLN A 196 2.28 2.35 -26.78
C GLN A 196 1.35 3.53 -26.47
N TRP A 197 1.89 4.71 -26.19
CA TRP A 197 1.13 5.91 -25.80
C TRP A 197 -0.02 6.23 -26.75
N SER A 198 0.21 6.13 -28.06
CA SER A 198 -0.79 6.41 -29.10
C SER A 198 -2.00 5.46 -29.09
N GLN A 199 -1.91 4.34 -28.37
CA GLN A 199 -2.99 3.35 -28.24
C GLN A 199 -3.94 3.66 -27.08
N ILE A 200 -3.62 4.64 -26.22
CA ILE A 200 -4.46 5.03 -25.10
C ILE A 200 -5.68 5.78 -25.64
N PRO A 201 -6.92 5.34 -25.31
CA PRO A 201 -8.13 5.82 -25.99
C PRO A 201 -8.59 7.21 -25.54
N GLU A 202 -8.04 7.75 -24.45
CA GLU A 202 -8.49 9.00 -23.85
C GLU A 202 -7.33 9.79 -23.22
N PRO A 203 -7.47 11.12 -23.09
CA PRO A 203 -6.46 11.94 -22.42
C PRO A 203 -6.26 11.53 -20.96
N LEU A 204 -4.99 11.58 -20.53
CA LEU A 204 -4.60 11.25 -19.17
C LEU A 204 -4.16 12.49 -18.41
N TYR A 205 -4.39 12.50 -17.10
CA TYR A 205 -4.09 13.62 -16.21
C TYR A 205 -3.18 13.13 -15.07
N ALA A 206 -2.05 13.81 -14.87
CA ALA A 206 -1.03 13.37 -13.91
C ALA A 206 -1.59 13.31 -12.50
N LEU A 207 -1.26 12.23 -11.79
CA LEU A 207 -1.57 12.09 -10.38
C LEU A 207 -0.33 12.42 -9.54
N GLU A 208 -0.48 13.42 -8.69
CA GLU A 208 0.43 13.60 -7.57
C GLU A 208 0.39 12.40 -6.62
N LYS A 209 1.48 12.17 -5.86
CA LYS A 209 1.63 10.99 -5.00
C LYS A 209 0.46 10.78 -4.04
N HIS A 210 -0.10 11.84 -3.48
CA HIS A 210 -1.22 11.75 -2.53
C HIS A 210 -2.55 11.35 -3.21
N HIS A 211 -2.64 11.47 -4.55
CA HIS A 211 -3.79 11.04 -5.35
C HIS A 211 -3.61 9.65 -5.97
N TRP A 212 -2.49 8.96 -5.75
CA TRP A 212 -2.27 7.64 -6.37
C TRP A 212 -3.31 6.59 -5.95
N ALA A 213 -3.80 6.64 -4.72
CA ALA A 213 -4.84 5.74 -4.23
C ALA A 213 -6.23 6.14 -4.76
N VAL A 214 -6.58 7.41 -4.58
CA VAL A 214 -7.95 7.93 -4.70
C VAL A 214 -8.29 8.61 -6.02
N GLY A 215 -7.30 8.90 -6.86
CA GLY A 215 -7.45 9.66 -8.09
C GLY A 215 -7.64 11.17 -7.84
N THR A 216 -7.88 11.90 -8.91
CA THR A 216 -8.17 13.34 -8.92
C THR A 216 -9.60 13.61 -9.39
N SER A 217 -10.15 14.76 -9.01
CA SER A 217 -11.38 15.33 -9.59
C SER A 217 -11.08 16.58 -10.42
N GLU A 218 -9.81 17.01 -10.46
CA GLU A 218 -9.31 18.16 -11.20
C GLU A 218 -8.65 17.66 -12.48
N PHE A 219 -9.18 18.07 -13.64
CA PHE A 219 -8.79 17.58 -14.97
C PHE A 219 -8.42 18.73 -15.90
N ASP A 220 -7.44 19.53 -15.47
CA ASP A 220 -7.07 20.77 -16.15
C ASP A 220 -6.20 20.52 -17.38
N THR A 221 -4.96 20.05 -17.18
CA THR A 221 -3.98 19.87 -18.26
C THR A 221 -3.66 18.39 -18.47
N PRO A 222 -3.95 17.82 -19.64
CA PRO A 222 -3.58 16.45 -19.93
C PRO A 222 -2.06 16.31 -20.06
N VAL A 223 -1.52 15.17 -19.64
CA VAL A 223 -0.10 14.85 -19.77
C VAL A 223 0.22 14.56 -21.22
N GLN A 224 1.42 14.98 -21.63
CA GLN A 224 2.02 14.59 -22.90
C GLN A 224 2.76 13.26 -22.75
N GLU A 225 3.09 12.64 -23.87
CA GLU A 225 3.88 11.40 -23.92
C GLU A 225 5.18 11.55 -23.09
N PRO A 226 5.38 10.71 -22.07
CA PRO A 226 6.57 10.79 -21.23
C PRO A 226 7.79 10.19 -21.93
N GLN A 227 8.94 10.85 -21.83
CA GLN A 227 10.19 10.42 -22.46
C GLN A 227 11.05 9.55 -21.53
N ASP A 228 11.44 10.08 -20.36
CA ASP A 228 12.50 9.44 -19.54
C ASP A 228 12.04 8.86 -18.20
N ARG A 229 10.82 9.19 -17.77
CA ARG A 229 10.32 8.81 -16.44
C ARG A 229 8.93 8.25 -16.54
N PHE A 230 8.60 7.37 -15.60
CA PHE A 230 7.23 6.91 -15.51
C PHE A 230 6.30 8.06 -15.11
N VAL A 231 5.06 8.01 -15.57
CA VAL A 231 3.96 8.87 -15.16
C VAL A 231 2.86 7.99 -14.59
N HIS A 232 2.35 8.35 -13.42
CA HIS A 232 1.08 7.83 -12.92
C HIS A 232 0.01 8.85 -13.25
N ALA A 233 -1.03 8.43 -13.94
CA ALA A 233 -2.09 9.29 -14.40
C ALA A 233 -3.46 8.63 -14.26
N GLN A 234 -4.50 9.43 -14.44
CA GLN A 234 -5.88 8.98 -14.49
C GLN A 234 -6.56 9.59 -15.69
N SER A 235 -7.46 8.86 -16.33
CA SER A 235 -8.36 9.43 -17.31
C SER A 235 -9.62 10.02 -16.67
N LYS A 236 -10.40 10.78 -17.45
CA LYS A 236 -11.69 11.33 -16.98
C LYS A 236 -12.73 10.25 -16.67
N SER A 237 -12.65 9.09 -17.35
CA SER A 237 -13.50 7.94 -17.04
C SER A 237 -13.16 7.26 -15.70
N GLY A 238 -12.04 7.65 -15.08
CA GLY A 238 -11.59 7.14 -13.80
C GLY A 238 -10.54 6.02 -13.91
N GLN A 239 -10.14 5.63 -15.12
CA GLN A 239 -9.14 4.58 -15.34
C GLN A 239 -7.74 5.08 -14.94
N PHE A 240 -7.06 4.32 -14.08
CA PHE A 240 -5.68 4.62 -13.67
C PHE A 240 -4.70 4.03 -14.67
N TRP A 241 -3.66 4.81 -14.99
CA TRP A 241 -2.62 4.47 -15.95
C TRP A 241 -1.22 4.69 -15.38
N PHE A 242 -0.34 3.71 -15.54
CA PHE A 242 1.10 3.96 -15.52
C PHE A 242 1.66 3.94 -16.94
N ILE A 243 2.46 4.93 -17.30
CA ILE A 243 3.22 4.94 -18.54
C ILE A 243 4.66 4.89 -18.14
N VAL A 244 5.39 3.88 -18.62
CA VAL A 244 6.79 3.64 -18.26
C VAL A 244 7.69 3.79 -19.49
N PRO A 245 8.97 4.17 -19.32
CA PRO A 245 9.91 4.20 -20.44
C PRO A 245 10.07 2.83 -21.11
N ASP A 246 10.42 2.81 -22.39
CA ASP A 246 10.52 1.58 -23.20
C ASP A 246 11.58 0.59 -22.72
N ASN A 247 12.58 1.05 -21.97
CA ASN A 247 13.59 0.19 -21.37
C ASN A 247 13.15 -0.45 -20.05
N TRP A 248 11.99 -0.07 -19.48
CA TRP A 248 11.52 -0.60 -18.20
C TRP A 248 11.23 -2.10 -18.36
N PRO A 249 11.51 -2.98 -17.37
CA PRO A 249 12.00 -2.70 -16.02
C PRO A 249 13.53 -2.60 -15.90
N HIS A 250 14.29 -2.55 -16.99
CA HIS A 250 15.76 -2.67 -16.99
C HIS A 250 16.52 -1.35 -16.74
N ASN A 251 15.84 -0.23 -16.53
CA ASN A 251 16.38 1.14 -16.41
C ASN A 251 17.36 1.37 -15.24
N GLY A 252 17.70 0.32 -14.48
CA GLY A 252 18.60 0.37 -13.33
C GLY A 252 19.61 -0.77 -13.30
N MET A 253 19.83 -1.47 -14.42
CA MET A 253 21.06 -2.25 -14.68
C MET A 253 22.11 -1.37 -15.32
#